data_AF-A0A960SME2-F1
#
_entry.id   AF-A0A960SME2-F1
#
_cell.length_a   1.000
_cell.length_b   1.000
_cell.length_c   1.000
_cell.angle_alpha   90.00
_cell.angle_beta   90.00
_cell.angle_gamma   90.00
#
_symmetry.space_group_name_H-M   'P 1'
#
loop_
_entity.id
_entity.type
_entity.pdbx_description
1 polymer ?
#
loop_
_entity_poly.entity_id
_entity_poly.type
_entity_poly.pdbx_seq_one_letter_code
_entity_poly.pdbx_strand_id
1 'polypeptide(L)'
;MKDTPRNIVPELLSARWLIWLSGLLLPILNAGEPPETWTIPTFECLGVYWSSSEDQGACQVRYRAAGEAGWREALPLVYDELDHQYRGSLVGLQPDTPYAIELQAGAHTVAFSGRTWSEGIPVGRVTLVPGGERDETLRITESGTPDAWHLVTPAPGTKTVIDVFNLQAHCVEIEADYVILRGFELKNATEDA
;
A
#
# COMPACT_ATOMS: atom_id res chain seq x y z
N MET A 1 -56.88 -24.23 -48.03
CA MET A 1 -57.85 -25.30 -47.75
C MET A 1 -57.08 -26.59 -47.61
N LYS A 2 -57.12 -27.22 -46.42
CA LYS A 2 -57.05 -28.67 -46.18
C LYS A 2 -55.98 -29.47 -46.95
N ASP A 3 -54.97 -30.02 -46.27
CA ASP A 3 -55.11 -31.28 -45.54
C ASP A 3 -53.75 -31.82 -45.11
N THR A 4 -53.65 -32.08 -43.79
CA THR A 4 -52.71 -33.02 -43.19
C THR A 4 -53.21 -34.44 -43.44
N PRO A 5 -52.31 -35.42 -43.62
CA PRO A 5 -52.56 -36.73 -43.04
C PRO A 5 -51.48 -37.14 -42.02
N ARG A 6 -51.98 -37.44 -40.81
CA ARG A 6 -51.34 -38.24 -39.76
C ARG A 6 -51.10 -39.67 -40.24
N ASN A 7 -50.01 -40.27 -39.79
CA ASN A 7 -49.75 -41.71 -39.58
C ASN A 7 -48.23 -41.87 -39.38
N ILE A 8 -47.61 -42.58 -38.43
CA ILE A 8 -47.94 -43.74 -37.60
C ILE A 8 -46.98 -43.70 -36.39
N VAL A 9 -47.44 -44.12 -35.21
CA VAL A 9 -46.61 -44.39 -34.02
C VAL A 9 -46.01 -45.79 -34.13
N PRO A 10 -44.82 -46.03 -33.57
CA PRO A 10 -44.79 -47.08 -32.55
C PRO A 10 -44.00 -46.69 -31.29
N GLU A 11 -44.57 -47.11 -30.16
CA GLU A 11 -43.93 -47.28 -28.86
C GLU A 11 -42.59 -47.99 -28.97
N LEU A 12 -41.61 -47.67 -28.10
CA LEU A 12 -40.63 -48.64 -27.60
C LEU A 12 -39.96 -48.12 -26.31
N LEU A 13 -40.28 -48.83 -25.23
CA LEU A 13 -39.51 -49.13 -24.01
C LEU A 13 -38.85 -47.99 -23.18
N SER A 14 -39.39 -47.82 -21.98
CA SER A 14 -38.72 -47.20 -20.84
C SER A 14 -37.64 -48.12 -20.26
N ALA A 15 -36.38 -47.70 -20.33
CA ALA A 15 -35.27 -48.32 -19.60
C ALA A 15 -34.90 -47.43 -18.41
N ARG A 16 -35.31 -47.83 -17.20
CA ARG A 16 -34.91 -47.19 -15.94
C ARG A 16 -33.52 -47.72 -15.57
N TRP A 17 -32.49 -46.92 -15.76
CA TRP A 17 -31.15 -47.19 -15.27
C TRP A 17 -31.04 -46.75 -13.81
N LEU A 18 -31.00 -47.72 -12.89
CA LEU A 18 -30.61 -47.50 -11.49
C LEU A 18 -29.07 -47.52 -11.43
N ILE A 19 -28.46 -46.33 -11.38
CA ILE A 19 -27.02 -46.19 -11.09
C ILE A 19 -26.86 -46.21 -9.56
N TRP A 20 -26.20 -47.25 -9.06
CA TRP A 20 -25.72 -47.31 -7.69
C TRP A 20 -24.49 -46.40 -7.55
N LEU A 21 -24.65 -45.20 -6.97
CA LEU A 21 -23.52 -44.41 -6.50
C LEU A 21 -22.98 -45.05 -5.21
N SER A 22 -21.86 -45.76 -5.33
CA SER A 22 -21.02 -46.10 -4.18
C SER A 22 -20.35 -44.80 -3.70
N GLY A 23 -20.73 -44.35 -2.50
CA GLY A 23 -20.14 -43.17 -1.86
C GLY A 23 -18.71 -43.45 -1.40
N LEU A 24 -17.73 -43.01 -2.18
CA LEU A 24 -16.36 -42.84 -1.69
C LEU A 24 -16.32 -41.47 -1.01
N LEU A 25 -16.37 -41.46 0.33
CA LEU A 25 -16.17 -40.25 1.12
C LEU A 25 -14.68 -39.91 1.09
N LEU A 26 -14.26 -39.07 0.14
CA LEU A 26 -12.95 -38.43 0.20
C LEU A 26 -12.98 -37.45 1.38
N PRO A 27 -12.05 -37.54 2.35
CA PRO A 27 -11.92 -36.49 3.35
C PRO A 27 -11.57 -35.19 2.61
N ILE A 28 -12.39 -34.16 2.81
CA ILE A 28 -12.07 -32.80 2.39
C ILE A 28 -10.82 -32.42 3.20
N LEU A 29 -9.68 -32.31 2.55
CA LEU A 29 -8.51 -31.69 3.14
C LEU A 29 -8.91 -30.23 3.41
N ASN A 30 -9.07 -29.86 4.68
CA ASN A 30 -9.11 -28.45 5.06
C ASN A 30 -7.73 -27.86 4.73
N ALA A 31 -7.59 -27.27 3.55
CA ALA A 31 -6.54 -26.29 3.34
C ALA A 31 -6.85 -25.15 4.33
N GLY A 32 -6.00 -24.97 5.34
CA GLY A 32 -6.07 -23.80 6.21
C GLY A 32 -6.07 -22.53 5.35
N GLU A 33 -6.74 -21.49 5.84
CA GLU A 33 -6.73 -20.20 5.16
C GLU A 33 -5.26 -19.77 4.94
N PRO A 34 -4.89 -19.30 3.73
CA PRO A 34 -3.53 -18.86 3.48
C PRO A 34 -3.17 -17.78 4.51
N PRO A 35 -1.96 -17.82 5.06
CA PRO A 35 -1.62 -16.93 6.15
C PRO A 35 -1.58 -15.47 5.66
N GLU A 36 -2.11 -14.56 6.48
CA GLU A 36 -2.30 -13.16 6.12
C GLU A 36 -0.96 -12.42 6.00
N THR A 37 -0.76 -11.71 4.88
CA THR A 37 0.46 -10.93 4.61
C THR A 37 0.11 -9.54 4.11
N TRP A 38 0.82 -8.51 4.56
CA TRP A 38 0.64 -7.15 4.06
C TRP A 38 1.92 -6.32 4.14
N THR A 39 1.90 -5.17 3.47
CA THR A 39 2.95 -4.16 3.57
C THR A 39 2.42 -2.82 4.04
N ILE A 40 3.24 -2.08 4.80
CA ILE A 40 3.02 -0.66 5.09
C ILE A 40 4.09 0.16 4.35
N PRO A 41 3.73 0.90 3.29
CA PRO A 41 4.70 1.59 2.46
C PRO A 41 5.14 2.95 3.01
N THR A 42 6.38 3.32 2.68
CA THR A 42 6.87 4.71 2.62
C THR A 42 7.34 5.00 1.18
N PHE A 43 7.98 6.15 0.93
CA PHE A 43 8.55 6.45 -0.39
C PHE A 43 9.64 5.45 -0.80
N GLU A 44 10.48 4.97 0.12
CA GLU A 44 11.64 4.14 -0.23
C GLU A 44 11.75 2.85 0.62
N CYS A 45 10.71 2.52 1.39
CA CYS A 45 10.67 1.34 2.23
C CYS A 45 9.29 0.65 2.17
N LEU A 46 9.28 -0.64 2.51
CA LEU A 46 8.06 -1.39 2.81
C LEU A 46 8.25 -2.04 4.19
N GLY A 47 7.44 -1.67 5.17
CA GLY A 47 7.23 -2.53 6.35
C GLY A 47 6.52 -3.80 5.89
N VAL A 48 6.99 -4.95 6.33
CA VAL A 48 6.53 -6.28 5.89
C VAL A 48 6.04 -7.06 7.10
N TYR A 49 4.84 -7.62 6.95
CA TYR A 49 4.15 -8.34 8.00
C TYR A 49 3.59 -9.66 7.47
N TRP A 50 3.68 -10.70 8.29
CA TRP A 50 3.11 -12.01 8.01
C TRP A 50 2.59 -12.65 9.30
N SER A 51 1.27 -12.84 9.39
CA SER A 51 0.60 -13.53 10.49
C SER A 51 0.94 -15.02 10.48
N SER A 52 1.40 -15.55 11.62
CA SER A 52 1.74 -16.96 11.82
C SER A 52 1.40 -17.33 13.26
N SER A 53 0.59 -18.37 13.48
CA SER A 53 0.16 -18.75 14.83
C SER A 53 1.32 -19.17 15.74
N GLU A 54 2.43 -19.59 15.16
CA GLU A 54 3.61 -20.09 15.86
C GLU A 54 4.89 -19.57 15.22
N ASP A 55 5.96 -19.49 16.01
CA ASP A 55 7.31 -19.25 15.51
C ASP A 55 7.83 -20.50 14.78
N GLN A 56 8.00 -20.36 13.47
CA GLN A 56 8.58 -21.34 12.55
C GLN A 56 10.11 -21.13 12.36
N GLY A 57 10.74 -20.29 13.18
CA GLY A 57 12.16 -19.93 13.13
C GLY A 57 12.45 -18.73 12.22
N ALA A 58 13.70 -18.64 11.75
CA ALA A 58 14.14 -17.52 10.92
C ALA A 58 13.31 -17.40 9.63
N CYS A 59 12.70 -16.22 9.43
CA CYS A 59 11.88 -15.94 8.26
C CYS A 59 12.71 -15.20 7.20
N GLN A 60 13.18 -15.91 6.19
CA GLN A 60 13.97 -15.35 5.09
C GLN A 60 13.08 -14.55 4.15
N VAL A 61 13.64 -13.45 3.62
CA VAL A 61 12.92 -12.55 2.73
C VAL A 61 13.71 -12.34 1.45
N ARG A 62 13.04 -12.50 0.31
CA ARG A 62 13.54 -12.06 -0.97
C ARG A 62 12.52 -11.20 -1.69
N TYR A 63 13.00 -10.25 -2.48
CA TYR A 63 12.15 -9.30 -3.19
C TYR A 63 12.76 -8.91 -4.54
N ARG A 64 11.94 -8.37 -5.42
CA ARG A 64 12.36 -7.78 -6.70
C ARG A 64 11.33 -6.77 -7.18
N ALA A 65 11.76 -5.76 -7.93
CA ALA A 65 10.80 -4.89 -8.59
C ALA A 65 9.98 -5.71 -9.60
N ALA A 66 8.70 -5.37 -9.79
CA ALA A 66 7.84 -6.12 -10.69
C ALA A 66 8.39 -6.05 -12.13
N GLY A 67 8.48 -7.21 -12.78
CA GLY A 67 9.06 -7.33 -14.13
C GLY A 67 10.56 -7.59 -14.15
N GLU A 68 11.28 -7.43 -13.03
CA GLU A 68 12.67 -7.85 -12.95
C GLU A 68 12.81 -9.37 -12.78
N ALA A 69 13.87 -9.94 -13.35
CA ALA A 69 14.16 -11.37 -13.20
C ALA A 69 14.91 -11.67 -11.90
N GLY A 70 15.82 -10.78 -11.49
CA GLY A 70 16.72 -10.99 -10.35
C GLY A 70 16.04 -10.77 -9.01
N TRP A 71 16.13 -11.75 -8.11
CA TRP A 71 15.72 -11.62 -6.72
C TRP A 71 16.87 -11.04 -5.88
N ARG A 72 16.53 -10.15 -4.96
CA ARG A 72 17.42 -9.60 -3.93
C ARG A 72 17.03 -10.20 -2.58
N GLU A 73 18.02 -10.54 -1.76
CA GLU A 73 17.79 -10.93 -0.37
C GLU A 73 17.68 -9.70 0.53
N ALA A 74 16.82 -9.77 1.54
CA ALA A 74 16.68 -8.78 2.59
C ALA A 74 17.04 -9.40 3.95
N LEU A 75 17.06 -8.54 4.98
CA LEU A 75 17.19 -9.03 6.36
C LEU A 75 15.99 -9.92 6.70
N PRO A 76 16.21 -11.04 7.42
CA PRO A 76 15.11 -11.89 7.88
C PRO A 76 14.10 -11.12 8.75
N LEU A 77 12.83 -11.48 8.65
CA LEU A 77 11.81 -10.98 9.58
C LEU A 77 11.98 -11.61 10.96
N VAL A 78 11.63 -10.85 11.99
CA VAL A 78 11.64 -11.29 13.38
C VAL A 78 10.22 -11.69 13.78
N TYR A 79 10.08 -12.83 14.46
CA TYR A 79 8.80 -13.25 15.01
C TYR A 79 8.48 -12.46 16.30
N ASP A 80 7.27 -11.92 16.35
CA ASP A 80 6.66 -11.24 17.48
C ASP A 80 5.63 -12.19 18.10
N GLU A 81 5.96 -12.73 19.28
CA GLU A 81 5.13 -13.71 19.99
C GLU A 81 3.81 -13.13 20.49
N LEU A 82 3.75 -11.82 20.76
CA LEU A 82 2.54 -11.19 21.32
C LEU A 82 1.45 -11.07 20.27
N ASP A 83 1.85 -10.65 19.07
CA ASP A 83 0.93 -10.39 17.96
C ASP A 83 0.85 -11.57 16.98
N HIS A 84 1.62 -12.64 17.21
CA HIS A 84 1.70 -13.82 16.35
C HIS A 84 2.07 -13.48 14.90
N GLN A 85 3.14 -12.70 14.73
CA GLN A 85 3.52 -12.11 13.44
C GLN A 85 5.02 -12.09 13.20
N TYR A 86 5.44 -12.40 11.98
CA TYR A 86 6.75 -11.98 11.48
C TYR A 86 6.72 -10.52 11.04
N ARG A 87 7.72 -9.74 11.47
CA ARG A 87 7.82 -8.30 11.24
C ARG A 87 9.22 -7.90 10.78
N GLY A 88 9.28 -6.93 9.87
CA GLY A 88 10.54 -6.37 9.39
C GLY A 88 10.30 -5.36 8.27
N SER A 89 11.38 -4.99 7.57
CA SER A 89 11.31 -3.96 6.53
C SER A 89 12.21 -4.26 5.35
N LEU A 90 11.75 -3.93 4.16
CA LEU A 90 12.56 -3.71 2.98
C LEU A 90 12.93 -2.22 2.91
N VAL A 91 14.21 -1.90 2.72
CA VAL A 91 14.73 -0.53 2.72
C VAL A 91 15.56 -0.24 1.47
N GLY A 92 15.68 1.03 1.09
CA GLY A 92 16.44 1.43 -0.10
C GLY A 92 15.77 0.97 -1.40
N LEU A 93 14.45 1.05 -1.43
CA LEU A 93 13.61 0.77 -2.58
C LEU A 93 13.41 2.03 -3.42
N GLN A 94 13.03 1.87 -4.68
CA GLN A 94 12.64 2.98 -5.53
C GLN A 94 11.23 3.45 -5.17
N PRO A 95 10.96 4.77 -5.16
CA PRO A 95 9.61 5.29 -5.07
C PRO A 95 8.71 4.85 -6.22
N ASP A 96 7.40 4.88 -5.98
CA ASP A 96 6.34 4.48 -6.92
C ASP A 96 6.57 3.13 -7.62
N THR A 97 7.19 2.18 -6.91
CA THR A 97 7.64 0.93 -7.53
C THR A 97 6.92 -0.26 -6.90
N PRO A 98 6.25 -1.10 -7.71
CA PRO A 98 5.70 -2.35 -7.23
C PRO A 98 6.83 -3.37 -7.02
N TYR A 99 6.77 -4.08 -5.90
CA TYR A 99 7.71 -5.15 -5.54
C TYR A 99 6.96 -6.47 -5.36
N ALA A 100 7.50 -7.53 -5.94
CA ALA A 100 7.15 -8.89 -5.55
C ALA A 100 8.02 -9.31 -4.36
N ILE A 101 7.40 -9.93 -3.37
CA ILE A 101 8.02 -10.30 -2.09
C ILE A 101 7.71 -11.78 -1.84
N GLU A 102 8.73 -12.52 -1.41
CA GLU A 102 8.57 -13.91 -0.97
C GLU A 102 9.20 -14.08 0.41
N LEU A 103 8.45 -14.72 1.30
CA LEU A 103 8.83 -15.02 2.67
C LEU A 103 8.91 -16.53 2.85
N GLN A 104 9.91 -17.00 3.58
CA GLN A 104 10.07 -18.40 3.92
C GLN A 104 10.44 -18.58 5.39
N ALA A 105 9.60 -19.28 6.14
CA ALA A 105 9.87 -19.69 7.53
C ALA A 105 9.53 -21.17 7.69
N GLY A 106 10.50 -21.97 8.12
CA GLY A 106 10.35 -23.43 8.19
C GLY A 106 9.94 -24.04 6.84
N ALA A 107 8.83 -24.78 6.84
CA ALA A 107 8.23 -25.39 5.64
C ALA A 107 7.23 -24.47 4.92
N HIS A 108 6.97 -23.28 5.45
CA HIS A 108 5.98 -22.35 4.91
C HIS A 108 6.65 -21.34 3.98
N THR A 109 6.01 -21.10 2.84
CA THR A 109 6.41 -20.08 1.88
C THR A 109 5.18 -19.31 1.44
N VAL A 110 5.28 -17.98 1.46
CA VAL A 110 4.21 -17.08 1.01
C VAL A 110 4.78 -16.02 0.08
N ALA A 111 4.03 -15.68 -0.96
CA ALA A 111 4.40 -14.67 -1.93
C ALA A 111 3.27 -13.67 -2.10
N PHE A 112 3.62 -12.39 -2.14
CA PHE A 112 2.68 -11.28 -2.26
C PHE A 112 3.39 -10.04 -2.84
N SER A 113 2.68 -8.92 -2.95
CA SER A 113 3.25 -7.69 -3.49
C SER A 113 2.95 -6.48 -2.62
N GLY A 114 3.88 -5.53 -2.61
CA GLY A 114 3.71 -4.19 -2.05
C GLY A 114 4.15 -3.12 -3.05
N ARG A 115 3.77 -1.87 -2.83
CA ARG A 115 4.18 -0.73 -3.67
C ARG A 115 4.58 0.43 -2.77
N THR A 116 5.77 0.97 -3.00
CA THR A 116 6.24 2.21 -2.35
C THR A 116 5.42 3.41 -2.78
N TRP A 117 5.35 4.45 -1.94
CA TRP A 117 4.65 5.68 -2.27
C TRP A 117 5.30 6.42 -3.44
N SER A 118 4.47 7.13 -4.20
CA SER A 118 4.93 8.00 -5.28
C SER A 118 5.38 9.35 -4.73
N GLU A 119 6.54 9.83 -5.18
CA GLU A 119 6.98 11.21 -4.92
C GLU A 119 6.25 12.23 -5.80
N GLY A 120 5.51 11.76 -6.81
CA GLY A 120 4.63 12.56 -7.65
C GLY A 120 3.34 12.94 -6.92
N ILE A 121 3.46 13.75 -5.86
CA ILE A 121 2.29 14.24 -5.12
C ILE A 121 1.50 15.18 -6.04
N PRO A 122 0.22 14.89 -6.35
CA PRO A 122 -0.54 15.68 -7.30
C PRO A 122 -0.85 17.06 -6.71
N VAL A 123 -0.47 18.13 -7.42
CA VAL A 123 -0.72 19.51 -7.00
C VAL A 123 -1.99 20.03 -7.66
N GLY A 124 -2.99 20.39 -6.86
CA GLY A 124 -4.25 20.96 -7.34
C GLY A 124 -4.33 22.49 -7.19
N ARG A 125 -3.68 23.03 -6.16
CA ARG A 125 -3.66 24.46 -5.85
C ARG A 125 -2.23 24.89 -5.56
N VAL A 126 -1.88 26.09 -5.99
CA VAL A 126 -0.61 26.73 -5.67
C VAL A 126 -0.86 28.10 -5.04
N THR A 127 -0.33 28.32 -3.84
CA THR A 127 -0.25 29.64 -3.22
C THR A 127 1.19 30.12 -3.27
N LEU A 128 1.40 31.20 -4.00
CA LEU A 128 2.71 31.84 -4.13
C LEU A 128 2.90 32.88 -3.04
N VAL A 129 3.92 32.69 -2.21
CA VAL A 129 4.31 33.64 -1.18
C VAL A 129 5.34 34.61 -1.77
N PRO A 130 5.11 35.94 -1.73
CA PRO A 130 6.10 36.91 -2.18
C PRO A 130 7.48 36.69 -1.55
N GLY A 131 8.53 36.90 -2.35
CA GLY A 131 9.91 36.90 -1.86
C GLY A 131 10.20 38.03 -0.89
N GLY A 132 11.26 37.87 -0.11
CA GLY A 132 11.68 38.80 0.94
C GLY A 132 11.69 38.15 2.33
N GLU A 133 11.90 38.99 3.33
CA GLU A 133 11.82 38.61 4.74
C GLU A 133 10.43 38.92 5.29
N ARG A 134 9.93 38.04 6.15
CA ARG A 134 8.67 38.17 6.87
C ARG A 134 8.95 37.97 8.36
N ASP A 135 8.37 38.82 9.18
CA ASP A 135 8.47 38.82 10.65
C ASP A 135 7.28 38.17 11.35
N GLU A 136 6.32 37.68 10.57
CA GLU A 136 5.10 37.03 11.06
C GLU A 136 5.04 35.55 10.65
N THR A 137 4.38 34.74 11.49
CA THR A 137 4.10 33.32 11.23
C THR A 137 3.27 33.15 9.95
N LEU A 138 3.72 32.26 9.07
CA LEU A 138 2.95 31.84 7.90
C LEU A 138 1.87 30.85 8.35
N ARG A 139 0.61 31.28 8.34
CA ARG A 139 -0.54 30.41 8.61
C ARG A 139 -1.10 29.83 7.33
N ILE A 140 -1.24 28.50 7.30
CA ILE A 140 -1.81 27.75 6.18
C ILE A 140 -3.06 27.04 6.69
N THR A 141 -4.23 27.58 6.36
CA THR A 141 -5.54 27.08 6.82
C THR A 141 -6.36 26.42 5.72
N GLU A 142 -5.84 26.43 4.48
CA GLU A 142 -6.54 25.89 3.33
C GLU A 142 -6.00 24.53 2.97
N SER A 143 -6.84 23.50 3.09
CA SER A 143 -6.50 22.13 2.72
C SER A 143 -6.45 21.93 1.21
N GLY A 144 -5.64 20.95 0.80
CA GLY A 144 -5.81 20.26 -0.49
C GLY A 144 -6.78 19.09 -0.36
N THR A 145 -6.66 18.12 -1.28
CA THR A 145 -7.32 16.81 -1.21
C THR A 145 -6.30 15.70 -1.51
N PRO A 146 -6.60 14.42 -1.26
CA PRO A 146 -5.71 13.30 -1.58
C PRO A 146 -5.15 13.34 -3.01
N ASP A 147 -5.99 13.76 -3.96
CA ASP A 147 -5.67 13.79 -5.40
C ASP A 147 -5.28 15.20 -5.91
N ALA A 148 -5.26 16.20 -5.02
CA ALA A 148 -5.08 17.61 -5.40
C ALA A 148 -4.54 18.43 -4.22
N TRP A 149 -3.28 18.21 -3.85
CA TRP A 149 -2.63 18.84 -2.71
C TRP A 149 -2.44 20.35 -2.91
N HIS A 150 -2.42 21.08 -1.81
CA HIS A 150 -2.16 22.52 -1.79
C HIS A 150 -0.65 22.78 -1.62
N LEU A 151 0.00 23.23 -2.70
CA LEU A 151 1.39 23.67 -2.66
C LEU A 151 1.48 25.13 -2.19
N VAL A 152 2.17 25.36 -1.07
CA VAL A 152 2.56 26.68 -0.60
C VAL A 152 4.07 26.83 -0.79
N THR A 153 4.48 27.83 -1.57
CA THR A 153 5.88 27.99 -1.98
C THR A 153 6.20 29.45 -2.32
N PRO A 154 7.48 29.90 -2.24
CA PRO A 154 7.86 31.23 -2.70
C PRO A 154 7.50 31.48 -4.16
N ALA A 155 7.27 32.75 -4.51
CA ALA A 155 7.11 33.15 -5.90
C ALA A 155 8.33 32.68 -6.73
N PRO A 156 8.13 32.18 -7.97
CA PRO A 156 9.22 31.64 -8.78
C PRO A 156 10.41 32.60 -8.91
N GLY A 157 11.63 32.09 -8.73
CA GLY A 157 12.85 32.88 -8.82
C GLY A 157 13.10 33.81 -7.62
N THR A 158 12.28 33.73 -6.59
CA THR A 158 12.46 34.50 -5.35
C THR A 158 12.84 33.60 -4.18
N LYS A 159 13.37 34.22 -3.12
CA LYS A 159 13.61 33.58 -1.83
C LYS A 159 12.66 34.22 -0.82
N THR A 160 11.95 33.39 -0.04
CA THR A 160 11.17 33.86 1.11
C THR A 160 11.81 33.33 2.39
N VAL A 161 12.11 34.25 3.30
CA VAL A 161 12.59 33.95 4.66
C VAL A 161 11.48 34.31 5.63
N ILE A 162 11.14 33.41 6.52
CA ILE A 162 10.27 33.68 7.67
C ILE A 162 11.18 33.72 8.90
N ASP A 163 11.44 34.93 9.38
CA ASP A 163 12.28 35.21 10.54
C ASP A 163 11.44 35.91 11.59
N VAL A 164 10.93 35.14 12.56
CA VAL A 164 9.99 35.65 13.56
C VAL A 164 10.68 36.28 14.77
N PHE A 165 12.00 36.54 14.69
CA PHE A 165 12.79 37.31 15.68
C PHE A 165 12.67 36.86 17.15
N ASN A 166 12.41 35.58 17.41
CA ASN A 166 12.11 35.01 18.73
C ASN A 166 10.87 35.64 19.39
N LEU A 167 9.94 36.16 18.58
CA LEU A 167 8.69 36.77 19.01
C LEU A 167 7.48 35.85 18.82
N GLN A 168 7.61 34.79 18.02
CA GLN A 168 6.55 33.83 17.75
C GLN A 168 7.00 32.40 18.07
N ALA A 169 6.04 31.57 18.48
CA ALA A 169 6.25 30.15 18.76
C ALA A 169 6.81 29.41 17.54
N HIS A 170 6.22 29.63 16.35
CA HIS A 170 6.57 28.93 15.13
C HIS A 170 6.69 29.89 13.93
N CYS A 171 7.55 29.54 12.97
CA CYS A 171 7.60 30.23 11.67
C CYS A 171 6.39 29.89 10.78
N VAL A 172 5.89 28.65 10.88
CA VAL A 172 4.78 28.17 10.06
C VAL A 172 3.80 27.41 10.95
N GLU A 173 2.51 27.70 10.81
CA GLU A 173 1.41 26.96 11.42
C GLU A 173 0.55 26.37 10.31
N ILE A 174 0.37 25.06 10.30
CA ILE A 174 -0.43 24.34 9.31
C ILE A 174 -1.67 23.78 10.01
N GLU A 175 -2.80 24.41 9.74
CA GLU A 175 -4.14 24.00 10.19
C GLU A 175 -4.94 23.48 9.00
N ALA A 176 -4.35 22.58 8.23
CA ALA A 176 -4.86 22.11 6.95
C ALA A 176 -4.34 20.71 6.60
N ASP A 177 -5.12 19.98 5.80
CA ASP A 177 -4.78 18.66 5.30
C ASP A 177 -4.21 18.73 3.87
N TYR A 178 -3.40 17.74 3.47
CA TYR A 178 -2.86 17.61 2.10
C TYR A 178 -2.11 18.87 1.64
N VAL A 179 -1.21 19.38 2.48
CA VAL A 179 -0.37 20.56 2.21
C VAL A 179 1.06 20.15 1.86
N ILE A 180 1.61 20.78 0.83
CA ILE A 180 3.04 20.74 0.51
C ILE A 180 3.62 22.11 0.85
N LEU A 181 4.47 22.19 1.87
CA LEU A 181 5.28 23.36 2.16
C LEU A 181 6.66 23.19 1.54
N ARG A 182 7.08 24.10 0.66
CA ARG A 182 8.36 23.96 -0.06
C ARG A 182 9.10 25.28 -0.27
N GLY A 183 10.41 25.26 -0.01
CA GLY A 183 11.35 26.28 -0.46
C GLY A 183 11.49 27.51 0.43
N PHE A 184 11.00 27.46 1.67
CA PHE A 184 11.16 28.53 2.65
C PHE A 184 12.43 28.37 3.49
N GLU A 185 13.01 29.50 3.89
CA GLU A 185 14.01 29.55 4.97
C GLU A 185 13.32 30.00 6.26
N LEU A 186 13.43 29.22 7.33
CA LEU A 186 12.74 29.47 8.60
C LEU A 186 13.77 29.81 9.68
N LYS A 187 13.54 30.86 10.47
CA LYS A 187 14.49 31.38 11.47
C LYS A 187 13.80 31.87 12.74
N ASN A 188 14.54 31.73 13.86
CA ASN A 188 14.27 32.41 15.13
C ASN A 188 12.84 32.22 15.66
N ALA A 189 12.26 31.02 15.50
CA ALA A 189 11.07 30.62 16.26
C ALA A 189 11.47 30.29 17.71
N THR A 190 10.57 30.52 18.68
CA THR A 190 10.86 30.20 20.09
C THR A 190 10.66 28.73 20.43
N GLU A 191 9.97 27.97 19.57
CA GLU A 191 9.70 26.55 19.73
C GLU A 191 10.15 25.77 18.49
N ASP A 192 10.74 24.59 18.73
CA ASP A 192 11.04 23.60 17.69
C ASP A 192 9.78 22.81 17.31
N ALA A 193 9.82 22.16 16.14
CA ALA A 193 8.73 21.34 15.60
C ALA A 193 8.59 19.97 16.28
#